data_AF-A0A3Q1FJK1-F1
#
_entry.id   AF-A0A3Q1FJK1-F1
#
_cell.length_a   1.000
_cell.length_b   1.000
_cell.length_c   1.000
_cell.angle_alpha   90.00
_cell.angle_beta   90.00
_cell.angle_gamma   90.00
#
_symmetry.space_group_name_H-M   'P 1'
#
loop_
_entity.id
_entity.type
_entity.pdbx_description
1 polymer ?
#
loop_
_entity_poly.entity_id
_entity_poly.type
_entity_poly.pdbx_seq_one_letter_code
_entity_poly.pdbx_strand_id
1 'polypeptide(L)'
;MCSYLESRKERHKELSDDAWLPDLGFLTDLTAKMNELNTEFAVSAFKAKLSLWVSQLRNGKLTHFPNQKRLSNNVREAHPEQFCVHLDKVRAEFDRCFQEMHKTENIVRFISNPFIPTDIEAVAAQLQETFSVSNDVDIEIINMQKDTELQARDNDRHLWGLVNREKFPLFSSCAVKVKSYFGFTYLCEVKFSHMKIIKSKHRARLTDRQLANCVRPGVSNYEQIESNPLNGELDQNKPEARVKEG
;
A
#
# COMPACT_ATOMS: atom_id res chain seq x y z
N MET A 1 24.82 3.40 -23.49
CA MET A 1 24.61 1.98 -23.07
C MET A 1 25.45 1.05 -23.94
N CYS A 2 25.30 1.07 -25.27
CA CYS A 2 26.18 0.32 -26.18
C CYS A 2 27.67 0.69 -26.01
N SER A 3 28.00 1.99 -25.98
CA SER A 3 29.36 2.48 -25.73
C SER A 3 29.97 2.07 -24.37
N TYR A 4 29.12 1.84 -23.36
CA TYR A 4 29.56 1.41 -22.02
C TYR A 4 29.83 -0.09 -21.98
N LEU A 5 29.00 -0.91 -22.63
CA LEU A 5 29.16 -2.37 -22.67
C LEU A 5 30.30 -2.79 -23.62
N GLU A 6 30.52 -2.04 -24.70
CA GLU A 6 31.69 -2.20 -25.58
C GLU A 6 33.00 -1.94 -24.85
N SER A 7 33.05 -0.93 -23.97
CA SER A 7 34.21 -0.64 -23.11
C SER A 7 34.53 -1.78 -22.14
N ARG A 8 33.54 -2.62 -21.81
CA ARG A 8 33.68 -3.83 -20.97
C ARG A 8 33.96 -5.11 -21.77
N LYS A 9 34.08 -5.04 -23.10
CA LYS A 9 34.18 -6.20 -24.02
C LYS A 9 33.02 -7.19 -23.92
N GLU A 10 31.87 -6.78 -23.39
CA GLU A 10 30.66 -7.59 -23.30
C GLU A 10 29.87 -7.42 -24.61
N ARG A 11 30.00 -8.38 -25.53
CA ARG A 11 29.25 -8.38 -26.80
C ARG A 11 27.93 -9.11 -26.63
N HIS A 12 26.84 -8.37 -26.64
CA HIS A 12 25.49 -8.91 -26.70
C HIS A 12 24.95 -8.72 -28.12
N LYS A 13 24.63 -9.82 -28.80
CA LYS A 13 24.17 -9.80 -30.20
C LYS A 13 22.84 -9.05 -30.33
N GLU A 14 22.05 -9.07 -29.27
CA GLU A 14 20.75 -8.42 -29.11
C GLU A 14 20.86 -6.89 -29.17
N LEU A 15 21.99 -6.30 -28.77
CA LEU A 15 22.22 -4.85 -28.86
C LEU A 15 22.50 -4.36 -30.29
N SER A 16 22.68 -5.28 -31.23
CA SER A 16 22.80 -5.01 -32.67
C SER A 16 21.53 -5.40 -33.44
N ASP A 17 20.50 -5.90 -32.76
CA ASP A 17 19.23 -6.29 -33.35
C ASP A 17 18.24 -5.12 -33.29
N ASP A 18 18.02 -4.49 -34.44
CA ASP A 18 17.09 -3.36 -34.59
C ASP A 18 15.65 -3.73 -34.20
N ALA A 19 15.24 -5.01 -34.28
CA ALA A 19 13.91 -5.44 -33.84
C ALA A 19 13.80 -5.55 -32.32
N TRP A 20 14.91 -5.79 -31.61
CA TRP A 20 14.95 -5.98 -30.16
C TRP A 20 15.12 -4.67 -29.38
N LEU A 21 15.79 -3.67 -29.97
CA LEU A 21 16.06 -2.37 -29.33
C LEU A 21 14.79 -1.63 -28.83
N PRO A 22 13.64 -1.62 -29.54
CA PRO A 22 12.41 -1.04 -29.02
C PRO A 22 11.91 -1.68 -27.72
N ASP A 23 12.03 -3.01 -27.59
CA ASP A 23 11.63 -3.74 -26.38
C ASP A 23 12.53 -3.39 -25.20
N LEU A 24 13.84 -3.29 -25.42
CA LEU A 24 14.77 -2.82 -24.39
C LEU A 24 14.43 -1.39 -23.94
N GLY A 25 14.09 -0.51 -24.89
CA GLY A 25 13.70 0.87 -24.59
C GLY A 25 12.45 0.94 -23.73
N PHE A 26 11.41 0.21 -24.12
CA PHE A 26 10.16 0.10 -23.37
C PHE A 26 10.38 -0.46 -21.96
N LEU A 27 11.12 -1.58 -21.82
CA LEU A 27 11.38 -2.20 -20.52
C LEU A 27 12.20 -1.29 -19.60
N THR A 28 13.15 -0.53 -20.16
CA THR A 28 13.93 0.46 -19.41
C THR A 28 13.03 1.56 -18.86
N ASP A 29 12.15 2.10 -19.71
CA ASP A 29 11.18 3.14 -19.32
C ASP A 29 10.17 2.64 -18.29
N LEU A 30 9.61 1.44 -18.48
CA LEU A 30 8.67 0.82 -17.55
C LEU A 30 9.32 0.53 -16.20
N THR A 31 10.55 0.00 -16.19
CA THR A 31 11.27 -0.29 -14.95
C THR A 31 11.55 0.98 -14.16
N ALA A 32 11.94 2.08 -14.82
CA ALA A 32 12.12 3.37 -14.17
C ALA A 32 10.81 3.84 -13.50
N LYS A 33 9.69 3.76 -14.21
CA LYS A 33 8.35 4.12 -13.69
C LYS A 33 7.93 3.26 -12.50
N MET A 34 8.20 1.95 -12.57
CA MET A 34 7.91 1.03 -11.46
C MET A 34 8.75 1.35 -10.21
N ASN A 35 9.95 1.92 -10.35
CA ASN A 35 10.80 2.30 -9.21
C ASN A 35 10.32 3.57 -8.50
N GLU A 36 9.50 4.39 -9.15
CA GLU A 36 8.89 5.61 -8.60
C GLU A 36 7.66 5.33 -7.73
N LEU A 37 7.24 4.06 -7.62
CA LEU A 37 6.15 3.63 -6.75
C LEU A 37 6.60 3.53 -5.28
N ASN A 38 6.01 4.36 -4.42
CA ASN A 38 5.95 4.21 -2.97
C ASN A 38 4.63 4.86 -2.49
N THR A 39 3.90 4.26 -1.54
CA THR A 39 2.57 4.63 -0.99
C THR A 39 1.31 4.18 -1.77
N GLU A 40 0.20 3.93 -1.06
CA GLU A 40 -1.12 3.52 -1.61
C GLU A 40 -1.75 4.56 -2.54
N PHE A 41 -1.65 5.84 -2.18
CA PHE A 41 -2.14 6.92 -3.04
C PHE A 41 -1.37 6.97 -4.37
N ALA A 42 -0.09 6.59 -4.34
CA ALA A 42 0.70 6.43 -5.56
C ALA A 42 0.25 5.22 -6.39
N VAL A 43 -0.28 4.16 -5.79
CA VAL A 43 -0.81 2.99 -6.52
C VAL A 43 -2.01 3.38 -7.38
N SER A 44 -3.01 4.06 -6.81
CA SER A 44 -4.19 4.51 -7.57
C SER A 44 -3.79 5.48 -8.69
N ALA A 45 -2.94 6.46 -8.38
CA ALA A 45 -2.40 7.38 -9.39
C ALA A 45 -1.58 6.66 -10.48
N PHE A 46 -0.82 5.63 -10.12
CA PHE A 46 -0.04 4.84 -11.08
C PHE A 46 -0.92 4.02 -12.00
N LYS A 47 -2.01 3.42 -11.51
CA LYS A 47 -3.02 2.76 -12.35
C LYS A 47 -3.65 3.73 -13.36
N ALA A 48 -3.96 4.95 -12.94
CA ALA A 48 -4.44 6.00 -13.84
C ALA A 48 -3.38 6.36 -14.90
N LYS A 49 -2.11 6.48 -14.49
CA LYS A 49 -0.97 6.69 -15.42
C LYS A 49 -0.82 5.54 -16.42
N LEU A 50 -0.93 4.28 -15.99
CA LEU A 50 -0.89 3.11 -16.90
C LEU A 50 -1.98 3.21 -17.98
N SER A 51 -3.21 3.57 -17.59
CA SER A 51 -4.33 3.74 -18.53
C SER A 51 -4.07 4.87 -19.53
N LEU A 52 -3.52 6.00 -19.05
CA LEU A 52 -3.11 7.10 -19.91
C LEU A 52 -2.00 6.68 -20.88
N TRP A 53 -0.99 5.94 -20.40
CA TRP A 53 0.13 5.48 -21.22
C TRP A 53 -0.30 4.48 -22.29
N VAL A 54 -1.23 3.56 -22.00
CA VAL A 54 -1.83 2.68 -23.01
C VAL A 54 -2.52 3.50 -24.10
N SER A 55 -3.35 4.47 -23.73
CA SER A 55 -4.02 5.36 -24.69
C SER A 55 -3.01 6.14 -25.54
N GLN A 56 -1.96 6.67 -24.93
CA GLN A 56 -0.93 7.43 -25.63
C GLN A 56 -0.10 6.57 -26.57
N LEU A 57 0.27 5.35 -26.17
CA LEU A 57 0.99 4.39 -27.01
C LEU A 57 0.17 4.00 -28.25
N ARG A 58 -1.13 3.71 -28.08
CA ARG A 58 -2.04 3.44 -29.21
C ARG A 58 -2.11 4.61 -30.20
N ASN A 59 -2.01 5.84 -29.71
CA ASN A 59 -1.97 7.05 -30.52
C ASN A 59 -0.56 7.43 -31.02
N GLY A 60 0.44 6.55 -30.88
CA GLY A 60 1.82 6.79 -31.31
C GLY A 60 2.58 7.85 -30.48
N LYS A 61 2.03 8.28 -29.34
CA LYS A 61 2.60 9.32 -28.48
C LYS A 61 3.56 8.73 -27.46
N LEU A 62 4.86 8.85 -27.72
CA LEU A 62 5.94 8.35 -26.86
C LEU A 62 6.46 9.35 -25.81
N THR A 63 5.67 10.35 -25.42
CA THR A 63 6.11 11.44 -24.52
C THR A 63 6.66 10.92 -23.18
N HIS A 64 6.11 9.82 -22.66
CA HIS A 64 6.55 9.22 -21.40
C HIS A 64 7.49 8.03 -21.58
N PHE A 65 7.86 7.67 -22.82
CA PHE A 65 8.76 6.56 -23.14
C PHE A 65 9.97 7.04 -23.96
N PRO A 66 10.87 7.83 -23.34
CA PRO A 66 11.99 8.44 -24.05
C PRO A 66 13.04 7.42 -24.53
N ASN A 67 13.28 6.33 -23.80
CA ASN A 67 14.21 5.30 -24.24
C ASN A 67 13.61 4.48 -25.38
N GLN A 68 12.32 4.16 -25.30
CA GLN A 68 11.59 3.55 -26.41
C GLN A 68 11.65 4.43 -27.67
N LYS A 69 11.34 5.73 -27.55
CA LYS A 69 11.42 6.69 -28.66
C LYS A 69 12.83 6.74 -29.27
N ARG A 70 13.87 6.74 -28.43
CA ARG A 70 15.27 6.80 -28.90
C ARG A 70 15.66 5.54 -29.66
N LEU A 71 15.22 4.38 -29.18
CA LEU A 71 15.60 3.07 -29.72
C LEU A 71 14.69 2.59 -30.86
N SER A 72 13.54 3.24 -31.07
CA SER A 72 12.63 2.97 -32.19
C SER A 72 13.00 3.71 -33.48
N ASN A 73 13.97 4.64 -33.46
CA ASN A 73 14.28 5.53 -34.59
C ASN A 73 14.74 4.79 -35.87
N ASN A 74 15.14 3.52 -35.78
CA ASN A 74 15.60 2.72 -36.92
C ASN A 74 14.56 1.69 -37.41
N VAL A 75 13.40 1.58 -36.77
CA VAL A 75 12.41 0.52 -37.04
C VAL A 75 11.21 1.10 -37.79
N ARG A 76 10.91 0.56 -38.98
CA ARG A 76 9.80 1.00 -39.85
C ARG A 76 8.41 0.66 -39.30
N GLU A 77 8.30 -0.37 -38.46
CA GLU A 77 7.04 -0.82 -37.86
C GLU A 77 7.17 -0.76 -36.33
N ALA A 78 6.78 0.37 -35.76
CA ALA A 78 6.50 0.39 -34.32
C ALA A 78 5.32 -0.56 -34.08
N HIS A 79 5.47 -1.49 -33.13
CA HIS A 79 4.42 -2.41 -32.69
C HIS A 79 3.81 -1.88 -31.37
N PRO A 80 3.11 -0.73 -31.35
CA PRO A 80 2.60 -0.13 -30.11
C PRO A 80 1.66 -1.07 -29.35
N GLU A 81 0.97 -1.96 -30.06
CA GLU A 81 0.01 -2.88 -29.46
C GLU A 81 0.68 -3.91 -28.53
N GLN A 82 1.90 -4.37 -28.85
CA GLN A 82 2.62 -5.32 -27.98
C GLN A 82 2.93 -4.70 -26.62
N PHE A 83 3.33 -3.43 -26.62
CA PHE A 83 3.61 -2.67 -25.41
C PHE A 83 2.34 -2.38 -24.61
N CYS A 84 1.22 -2.10 -25.30
CA CYS A 84 -0.08 -1.94 -24.66
C CYS A 84 -0.51 -3.22 -23.93
N VAL A 85 -0.34 -4.39 -24.56
CA VAL A 85 -0.61 -5.69 -23.92
C VAL A 85 0.22 -5.88 -22.65
N HIS A 86 1.49 -5.47 -22.65
CA HIS A 86 2.32 -5.54 -21.45
C HIS A 86 1.85 -4.59 -20.34
N LEU A 87 1.46 -3.36 -20.67
CA LEU A 87 0.92 -2.42 -19.69
C LEU A 87 -0.44 -2.88 -19.14
N ASP A 88 -1.29 -3.48 -19.97
CA ASP A 88 -2.57 -4.05 -19.54
C ASP A 88 -2.36 -5.24 -18.59
N LYS A 89 -1.34 -6.09 -18.83
CA LYS A 89 -0.94 -7.15 -17.89
C LYS A 89 -0.46 -6.58 -16.56
N VAL A 90 0.37 -5.53 -16.59
CA VAL A 90 0.81 -4.85 -15.35
C VAL A 90 -0.40 -4.30 -14.62
N ARG A 91 -1.30 -3.60 -15.30
CA ARG A 91 -2.53 -3.06 -14.72
C ARG A 91 -3.39 -4.16 -14.07
N ALA A 92 -3.58 -5.29 -14.74
CA ALA A 92 -4.34 -6.42 -14.20
C ALA A 92 -3.70 -7.00 -12.92
N GLU A 93 -2.37 -7.07 -12.85
CA GLU A 93 -1.68 -7.46 -11.62
C GLU A 93 -1.86 -6.44 -10.49
N PHE A 94 -1.89 -5.14 -10.80
CA PHE A 94 -2.26 -4.11 -9.82
C PHE A 94 -3.71 -4.28 -9.34
N ASP A 95 -4.66 -4.50 -10.25
CA ASP A 95 -6.05 -4.78 -9.88
C ASP A 95 -6.15 -5.98 -8.94
N ARG A 96 -5.43 -7.07 -9.25
CA ARG A 96 -5.38 -8.29 -8.44
C ARG A 96 -4.72 -8.09 -7.09
N CYS A 97 -3.58 -7.39 -7.02
CA CYS A 97 -2.84 -7.17 -5.79
C CYS A 97 -3.54 -6.19 -4.82
N PHE A 98 -4.31 -5.23 -5.36
CA PHE A 98 -4.93 -4.17 -4.57
C PHE A 98 -6.47 -4.24 -4.57
N GLN A 99 -7.05 -5.38 -4.95
CA GLN A 99 -8.51 -5.57 -5.01
C GLN A 99 -9.22 -5.26 -3.68
N GLU A 100 -8.61 -5.61 -2.54
CA GLU A 100 -9.19 -5.37 -1.20
C GLU A 100 -9.13 -3.88 -0.81
N MET A 101 -8.14 -3.14 -1.33
CA MET A 101 -8.04 -1.69 -1.11
C MET A 101 -9.19 -0.94 -1.80
N HIS A 102 -9.62 -1.41 -2.98
CA HIS A 102 -10.76 -0.83 -3.68
C HIS A 102 -12.09 -1.06 -2.95
N LYS A 103 -12.25 -2.22 -2.29
CA LYS A 103 -13.44 -2.50 -1.47
C LYS A 103 -13.54 -1.58 -0.26
N THR A 104 -12.40 -1.11 0.25
CA THR A 104 -12.33 -0.25 1.44
C THR A 104 -12.28 1.24 1.11
N GLU A 105 -12.15 1.63 -0.16
CA GLU A 105 -12.03 3.03 -0.60
C GLU A 105 -13.19 3.90 -0.12
N ASN A 106 -14.43 3.42 -0.23
CA ASN A 106 -15.62 4.14 0.23
C ASN A 106 -15.63 4.32 1.75
N ILE A 107 -15.29 3.25 2.49
CA ILE A 107 -15.17 3.28 3.96
C ILE A 107 -14.09 4.27 4.38
N VAL A 108 -12.95 4.28 3.70
CA VAL A 108 -11.81 5.16 4.00
C VAL A 108 -12.17 6.61 3.73
N ARG A 109 -12.82 6.88 2.59
CA ARG A 109 -13.31 8.21 2.25
C ARG A 109 -14.30 8.72 3.30
N PHE A 110 -15.20 7.84 3.75
CA PHE A 110 -16.18 8.16 4.77
C PHE A 110 -15.54 8.41 6.14
N ILE A 111 -14.66 7.52 6.61
CA ILE A 111 -13.93 7.69 7.88
C ILE A 111 -13.04 8.94 7.85
N SER A 112 -12.47 9.29 6.70
CA SER A 112 -11.64 10.49 6.56
C SER A 112 -12.46 11.79 6.62
N ASN A 113 -13.73 11.73 6.25
CA ASN A 113 -14.66 12.85 6.34
C ASN A 113 -16.06 12.33 6.72
N PRO A 114 -16.32 12.07 8.02
CA PRO A 114 -17.53 11.40 8.45
C PRO A 114 -18.79 12.26 8.37
N PHE A 115 -18.68 13.54 8.01
CA PHE A 115 -19.80 14.47 7.87
C PHE A 115 -20.26 14.66 6.40
N ILE A 116 -19.64 13.95 5.45
CA ILE A 116 -20.11 14.00 4.06
C ILE A 116 -21.56 13.51 3.93
N PRO A 117 -22.37 14.14 3.07
CA PRO A 117 -23.65 13.56 2.68
C PRO A 117 -23.42 12.20 2.02
N THR A 118 -23.93 11.13 2.63
CA THR A 118 -23.80 9.75 2.14
C THR A 118 -24.96 8.92 2.68
N ASP A 119 -25.32 7.87 1.96
CA ASP A 119 -26.27 6.85 2.41
C ASP A 119 -25.67 6.06 3.60
N ILE A 120 -26.21 6.30 4.79
CA ILE A 120 -25.73 5.70 6.04
C ILE A 120 -25.97 4.18 6.04
N GLU A 121 -27.07 3.71 5.48
CA GLU A 121 -27.39 2.28 5.43
C GLU A 121 -26.37 1.53 4.56
N ALA A 122 -26.08 2.08 3.38
CA ALA A 122 -25.09 1.51 2.47
C ALA A 122 -23.66 1.50 3.05
N VAL A 123 -23.29 2.53 3.80
CA VAL A 123 -21.97 2.60 4.47
C VAL A 123 -21.90 1.68 5.67
N ALA A 124 -22.96 1.62 6.48
CA ALA A 124 -23.03 0.73 7.64
C ALA A 124 -22.92 -0.73 7.20
N ALA A 125 -23.61 -1.13 6.12
CA ALA A 125 -23.48 -2.47 5.54
C ALA A 125 -22.03 -2.78 5.14
N GLN A 126 -21.34 -1.85 4.49
CA GLN A 126 -19.92 -2.01 4.13
C GLN A 126 -19.01 -2.12 5.36
N LEU A 127 -19.25 -1.33 6.40
CA LEU A 127 -18.50 -1.40 7.65
C LEU A 127 -18.72 -2.74 8.37
N GLN A 128 -19.95 -3.24 8.39
CA GLN A 128 -20.32 -4.54 8.96
C GLN A 128 -19.62 -5.69 8.23
N GLU A 129 -19.66 -5.69 6.90
CA GLU A 129 -18.98 -6.69 6.07
C GLU A 129 -17.46 -6.65 6.26
N THR A 130 -16.87 -5.45 6.24
CA THR A 130 -15.41 -5.29 6.23
C THR A 130 -14.78 -5.51 7.61
N PHE A 131 -15.45 -5.07 8.68
CA PHE A 131 -14.87 -5.03 10.03
C PHE A 131 -15.60 -5.90 11.06
N SER A 132 -16.64 -6.62 10.65
CA SER A 132 -17.48 -7.43 11.53
C SER A 132 -17.98 -6.65 12.75
N VAL A 133 -18.47 -5.43 12.51
CA VAL A 133 -19.04 -4.55 13.54
C VAL A 133 -20.55 -4.81 13.71
N SER A 134 -21.11 -4.44 14.87
CA SER A 134 -22.56 -4.53 15.14
C SER A 134 -23.38 -3.77 14.09
N ASN A 135 -24.62 -4.21 13.88
CA ASN A 135 -25.58 -3.51 13.03
C ASN A 135 -25.91 -2.10 13.54
N ASP A 136 -25.84 -1.87 14.85
CA ASP A 136 -26.09 -0.57 15.51
C ASP A 136 -25.11 0.56 15.11
N VAL A 137 -24.09 0.24 14.28
CA VAL A 137 -23.12 1.23 13.81
C VAL A 137 -23.78 2.35 13.00
N ASP A 138 -24.90 2.10 12.33
CA ASP A 138 -25.68 3.09 11.60
C ASP A 138 -26.26 4.18 12.53
N ILE A 139 -26.86 3.77 13.64
CA ILE A 139 -27.40 4.65 14.68
C ILE A 139 -26.25 5.44 15.32
N GLU A 140 -25.13 4.78 15.60
CA GLU A 140 -23.97 5.45 16.19
C GLU A 140 -23.38 6.52 15.26
N ILE A 141 -23.30 6.23 13.95
CA ILE A 141 -22.89 7.21 12.92
C ILE A 141 -23.82 8.42 12.94
N ILE A 142 -25.14 8.20 12.94
CA ILE A 142 -26.13 9.30 12.97
C ILE A 142 -25.96 10.13 14.23
N ASN A 143 -25.82 9.49 15.39
CA ASN A 143 -25.64 10.18 16.67
C ASN A 143 -24.36 11.03 16.68
N MET A 144 -23.25 10.49 16.17
CA MET A 144 -22.01 11.24 16.04
C MET A 144 -22.16 12.42 15.05
N GLN A 145 -22.80 12.19 13.91
CA GLN A 145 -23.04 13.23 12.90
C GLN A 145 -23.96 14.34 13.39
N LYS A 146 -24.84 14.08 14.36
CA LYS A 146 -25.74 15.07 14.98
C LYS A 146 -25.19 15.67 16.27
N ASP A 147 -24.00 15.26 16.70
CA ASP A 147 -23.32 15.87 17.83
C ASP A 147 -22.84 17.28 17.46
N THR A 148 -23.39 18.29 18.13
CA THR A 148 -23.13 19.72 17.83
C THR A 148 -21.67 20.12 18.05
N GLU A 149 -20.97 19.51 19.01
CA GLU A 149 -19.57 19.83 19.27
C GLU A 149 -18.67 19.26 18.18
N LEU A 150 -18.98 18.04 17.72
CA LEU A 150 -18.25 17.40 16.62
C LEU A 150 -18.57 18.06 15.27
N GLN A 151 -19.82 18.45 15.01
CA GLN A 151 -20.19 19.21 13.80
C GLN A 151 -19.44 20.53 13.69
N ALA A 152 -19.26 21.25 14.80
CA ALA A 152 -18.49 22.49 14.82
C ALA A 152 -17.00 22.29 14.45
N ARG A 153 -16.54 21.03 14.39
CA ARG A 153 -15.16 20.63 14.10
C ARG A 153 -15.08 19.62 12.95
N ASP A 154 -16.07 19.60 12.06
CA ASP A 154 -16.17 18.68 10.93
C ASP A 154 -14.95 18.72 9.98
N ASN A 155 -14.29 19.87 9.88
CA ASN A 155 -13.09 20.10 9.07
C ASN A 155 -11.76 19.87 9.82
N ASP A 156 -11.80 19.40 11.08
CA ASP A 156 -10.59 19.16 11.88
C ASP A 156 -9.85 17.88 11.41
N ARG A 157 -8.57 18.03 11.05
CA ARG A 157 -7.70 16.91 10.65
C ARG A 157 -7.51 15.86 11.75
N HIS A 158 -7.72 16.26 13.00
CA HIS A 158 -7.61 15.43 14.19
C HIS A 158 -8.97 15.08 14.81
N LEU A 159 -10.07 15.18 14.04
CA LEU A 159 -11.43 14.85 14.50
C LEU A 159 -11.50 13.59 15.36
N TRP A 160 -10.91 12.49 14.91
CA TRP A 160 -10.91 11.20 15.64
C TRP A 160 -10.16 11.20 16.98
N GLY A 161 -9.37 12.23 17.28
CA GLY A 161 -8.78 12.47 18.61
C GLY A 161 -9.75 13.18 19.56
N LEU A 162 -10.78 13.84 19.02
CA LEU A 162 -11.81 14.56 19.76
C LEU A 162 -13.06 13.71 20.01
N VAL A 163 -13.30 12.70 19.17
CA VAL A 163 -14.42 11.75 19.32
C VAL A 163 -14.26 10.97 20.62
N ASN A 164 -15.27 11.05 21.50
CA ASN A 164 -15.34 10.24 22.72
C ASN A 164 -15.62 8.77 22.33
N ARG A 165 -14.64 7.89 22.58
CA ARG A 165 -14.70 6.47 22.21
C ARG A 165 -15.65 5.64 23.08
N GLU A 166 -15.99 6.11 24.28
CA GLU A 166 -16.99 5.45 25.13
C GLU A 166 -18.40 5.80 24.66
N LYS A 167 -18.60 7.03 24.17
CA LYS A 167 -19.87 7.50 23.59
C LYS A 167 -20.13 6.90 22.20
N PHE A 168 -19.08 6.72 21.40
CA PHE A 168 -19.14 6.18 20.04
C PHE A 168 -18.15 5.01 19.84
N PRO A 169 -18.36 3.86 20.49
CA PRO A 169 -17.41 2.75 20.48
C PRO A 169 -17.32 2.01 19.13
N LEU A 170 -18.43 1.78 18.43
CA LEU A 170 -18.45 0.99 17.19
C LEU A 170 -17.76 1.75 16.06
N PHE A 171 -18.14 3.01 15.86
CA PHE A 171 -17.64 3.84 14.77
C PHE A 171 -16.20 4.29 15.04
N SER A 172 -15.85 4.58 16.29
CA SER A 172 -14.45 4.81 16.67
C SER A 172 -13.58 3.58 16.42
N SER A 173 -14.10 2.38 16.69
CA SER A 173 -13.39 1.12 16.39
C SER A 173 -13.14 0.96 14.89
N CYS A 174 -14.15 1.24 14.05
CA CYS A 174 -13.98 1.27 12.59
C CYS A 174 -12.90 2.27 12.15
N ALA A 175 -12.87 3.48 12.73
CA ALA A 175 -11.87 4.48 12.41
C ALA A 175 -10.45 4.04 12.79
N VAL A 176 -10.28 3.39 13.95
CA VAL A 176 -9.00 2.82 14.38
C VAL A 176 -8.58 1.67 13.47
N LYS A 177 -9.50 0.79 13.09
CA LYS A 177 -9.24 -0.30 12.13
C LYS A 177 -8.76 0.26 10.80
N VAL A 178 -9.50 1.21 10.21
CA VAL A 178 -9.06 1.92 8.99
C VAL A 178 -7.67 2.50 9.16
N LYS A 179 -7.42 3.30 10.20
CA LYS A 179 -6.07 3.86 10.43
C LYS A 179 -4.99 2.79 10.56
N SER A 180 -5.31 1.63 11.14
CA SER A 180 -4.40 0.50 11.26
C SER A 180 -4.09 -0.13 9.90
N TYR A 181 -5.10 -0.35 9.04
CA TYR A 181 -4.90 -0.84 7.66
C TYR A 181 -3.93 0.05 6.86
N PHE A 182 -4.03 1.37 7.01
CA PHE A 182 -3.14 2.33 6.35
C PHE A 182 -1.79 2.49 7.11
N GLY A 183 -1.74 2.21 8.41
CA GLY A 183 -0.49 2.02 9.14
C GLY A 183 0.28 0.79 8.64
N PHE A 184 -0.42 -0.26 8.22
CA PHE A 184 0.18 -1.44 7.60
C PHE A 184 0.77 -1.16 6.22
N THR A 185 0.33 -0.12 5.50
CA THR A 185 0.93 0.23 4.21
C THR A 185 2.20 1.04 4.36
N TYR A 186 2.33 1.86 5.41
CA TYR A 186 3.62 2.38 5.87
C TYR A 186 4.56 1.25 6.35
N LEU A 187 4.07 0.24 7.06
CA LEU A 187 4.88 -0.95 7.40
C LEU A 187 5.21 -1.81 6.17
N CYS A 188 4.35 -1.84 5.16
CA CYS A 188 4.66 -2.40 3.84
C CYS A 188 5.72 -1.55 3.13
N GLU A 189 5.76 -0.21 3.28
CA GLU A 189 6.86 0.63 2.77
C GLU A 189 8.20 0.28 3.45
N VAL A 190 8.20 -0.03 4.74
CA VAL A 190 9.39 -0.56 5.44
C VAL A 190 9.76 -1.94 4.90
N LYS A 191 8.79 -2.82 4.61
CA LYS A 191 9.05 -4.15 4.02
C LYS A 191 9.47 -4.09 2.54
N PHE A 192 8.91 -3.18 1.74
CA PHE A 192 9.30 -2.92 0.34
C PHE A 192 10.66 -2.23 0.26
N SER A 193 11.00 -1.37 1.22
CA SER A 193 12.34 -0.78 1.33
C SER A 193 13.39 -1.81 1.79
N HIS A 194 13.05 -2.72 2.70
CA HIS A 194 13.87 -3.90 2.97
C HIS A 194 14.01 -4.80 1.74
N MET A 195 12.96 -4.94 0.93
CA MET A 195 13.04 -5.61 -0.38
C MET A 195 13.95 -4.87 -1.36
N LYS A 196 13.99 -3.52 -1.36
CA LYS A 196 14.98 -2.72 -2.12
C LYS A 196 16.41 -3.01 -1.64
N ILE A 197 16.64 -3.18 -0.34
CA ILE A 197 17.96 -3.52 0.24
C ILE A 197 18.37 -4.97 -0.10
N ILE A 198 17.45 -5.92 -0.05
CA ILE A 198 17.71 -7.34 -0.39
C ILE A 198 17.88 -7.52 -1.91
N LYS A 199 17.07 -6.85 -2.74
CA LYS A 199 17.21 -6.84 -4.22
C LYS A 199 18.53 -6.18 -4.68
N SER A 200 19.06 -5.21 -3.92
CA SER A 200 20.35 -4.59 -4.18
C SER A 200 21.52 -5.59 -4.00
N LYS A 201 21.48 -6.44 -2.96
CA LYS A 201 22.56 -7.39 -2.65
C LYS A 201 22.53 -8.72 -3.40
N HIS A 202 21.37 -9.23 -3.83
CA HIS A 202 21.23 -10.62 -4.34
C HIS A 202 20.56 -10.76 -5.73
N ARG A 203 20.60 -9.72 -6.56
CA ARG A 203 19.84 -9.58 -7.82
C ARG A 203 19.91 -10.74 -8.83
N ALA A 204 20.91 -11.64 -8.73
CA ALA A 204 21.09 -12.73 -9.69
C ALA A 204 20.60 -14.12 -9.24
N ARG A 205 20.06 -14.30 -8.01
CA ARG A 205 19.94 -15.67 -7.43
C ARG A 205 18.73 -15.98 -6.56
N LEU A 206 17.61 -15.27 -6.69
CA LEU A 206 16.41 -15.59 -5.89
C LEU A 206 15.43 -16.45 -6.70
N THR A 207 15.24 -17.69 -6.26
CA THR A 207 14.19 -18.60 -6.74
C THR A 207 12.91 -18.40 -5.91
N ASP A 208 11.72 -18.66 -6.47
CA ASP A 208 10.40 -18.39 -5.86
C ASP A 208 10.25 -18.94 -4.43
N ARG A 209 10.93 -20.05 -4.12
CA ARG A 209 10.96 -20.68 -2.79
C ARG A 209 11.64 -19.81 -1.72
N GLN A 210 12.63 -19.01 -2.11
CA GLN A 210 13.33 -18.08 -1.22
C GLN A 210 12.50 -16.80 -0.99
N LEU A 211 11.67 -16.41 -1.96
CA LEU A 211 10.73 -15.30 -1.81
C LEU A 211 9.66 -15.64 -0.76
N ALA A 212 9.11 -16.86 -0.79
CA ALA A 212 8.15 -17.35 0.20
C ALA A 212 8.75 -17.41 1.64
N ASN A 213 10.03 -17.74 1.76
CA ASN A 213 10.73 -17.79 3.04
C ASN A 213 11.06 -16.41 3.63
N CYS A 214 11.10 -15.34 2.84
CA CYS A 214 11.22 -13.98 3.37
C CYS A 214 9.88 -13.43 3.89
N VAL A 215 8.76 -13.99 3.42
CA VAL A 215 7.40 -13.59 3.84
C VAL A 215 6.99 -14.30 5.15
N ARG A 216 7.46 -15.53 5.39
CA ARG A 216 7.05 -16.37 6.54
C ARG A 216 7.50 -15.95 7.95
N PRO A 217 8.70 -15.39 8.21
CA PRO A 217 9.12 -15.03 9.57
C PRO A 217 8.28 -13.91 10.19
N GLY A 218 7.56 -13.13 9.37
CA GLY A 218 6.70 -12.05 9.83
C GLY A 218 5.32 -12.47 10.34
N VAL A 219 4.97 -13.77 10.28
CA VAL A 219 3.68 -14.28 10.78
C VAL A 219 3.80 -14.84 12.20
N SER A 220 5.00 -15.13 12.71
CA SER A 220 5.19 -15.78 14.01
C SER A 220 5.50 -14.86 15.19
N ASN A 221 5.51 -13.54 15.04
CA ASN A 221 5.70 -12.61 16.17
C ASN A 221 4.38 -11.99 16.64
N TYR A 222 3.35 -12.83 16.74
CA TYR A 222 2.20 -12.56 17.60
C TYR A 222 2.61 -12.96 19.03
N GLU A 223 3.22 -12.06 19.78
CA GLU A 223 3.10 -12.10 21.24
C GLU A 223 1.94 -11.20 21.61
N GLN A 224 0.90 -11.83 22.18
CA GLN A 224 -0.28 -11.17 22.72
C GLN A 224 0.17 -10.18 23.79
N ILE A 225 -0.07 -8.89 23.58
CA ILE A 225 -0.14 -7.94 24.69
C ILE A 225 -1.54 -8.11 25.29
N GLU A 226 -1.69 -9.12 26.16
CA GLU A 226 -2.82 -9.23 27.05
C GLU A 226 -2.37 -9.09 28.50
N SER A 227 -3.18 -8.32 29.23
CA SER A 227 -3.29 -8.22 30.69
C SER A 227 -2.24 -7.39 31.45
N ASN A 228 -2.68 -6.22 31.92
CA ASN A 228 -2.38 -5.85 33.31
C ASN A 228 -3.66 -5.26 33.94
N PRO A 229 -4.43 -6.06 34.71
CA PRO A 229 -5.43 -5.52 35.60
C PRO A 229 -4.74 -4.94 36.84
N LEU A 230 -4.98 -3.66 37.10
CA LEU A 230 -4.81 -3.08 38.42
C LEU A 230 -5.72 -3.83 39.41
N ASN A 231 -5.13 -4.70 40.23
CA ASN A 231 -5.72 -5.10 41.51
C ASN A 231 -4.64 -4.94 42.57
N GLY A 232 -4.85 -3.98 43.46
CA GLY A 232 -4.15 -3.90 44.72
C GLY A 232 -4.73 -4.93 45.68
N GLU A 233 -3.85 -5.62 46.40
CA GLU A 233 -4.16 -6.20 47.71
C GLU A 233 -2.93 -6.02 48.59
N LEU A 234 -3.17 -5.42 49.76
CA LEU A 234 -2.23 -5.37 50.87
C LEU A 234 -2.05 -6.79 51.41
N ASP A 235 -0.82 -7.17 51.73
CA ASP A 235 -0.62 -8.15 52.80
C ASP A 235 0.46 -7.66 53.78
N GLN A 236 -0.02 -7.41 55.00
CA GLN A 236 0.76 -7.23 56.20
C GLN A 236 1.08 -8.63 56.74
N ASN A 237 2.34 -9.06 56.76
CA ASN A 237 2.89 -9.78 57.92
C ASN A 237 4.40 -10.03 57.83
N LYS A 238 5.08 -9.50 58.86
CA LYS A 238 6.48 -9.72 59.27
C LYS A 238 6.63 -11.16 59.83
N PRO A 239 7.84 -11.76 59.84
CA PRO A 239 8.70 -11.67 61.04
C PRO A 239 10.20 -11.58 60.69
N GLU A 240 10.93 -10.60 61.22
CA GLU A 240 11.89 -10.71 62.35
C GLU A 240 12.80 -11.96 62.40
N ALA A 241 14.08 -11.75 62.06
CA ALA A 241 15.26 -12.30 62.77
C ALA A 241 16.49 -11.45 62.39
N ARG A 242 16.81 -10.39 63.14
CA ARG A 242 17.95 -10.27 64.07
C ARG A 242 19.28 -10.97 63.67
N VAL A 243 20.28 -10.11 63.38
CA VAL A 243 21.52 -9.90 64.17
C VAL A 243 22.82 -10.63 63.75
N LYS A 244 23.85 -9.77 63.52
CA LYS A 244 25.33 -9.88 63.62
C LYS A 244 26.09 -9.82 62.30
N GLU A 245 26.71 -8.69 61.99
CA GLU A 245 28.03 -8.16 62.45
C GLU A 245 29.17 -8.66 61.55
N GLY A 246 29.95 -7.70 61.05
CA GLY A 246 31.09 -7.87 60.16
C GLY A 246 31.27 -6.63 59.31
#